data_AF-G5LTW5-F1
#
_entry.id   AF-G5LTW5-F1
#
_cell.length_a   1.000
_cell.length_b   1.000
_cell.length_c   1.000
_cell.angle_alpha   90.00
_cell.angle_beta   90.00
_cell.angle_gamma   90.00
#
_symmetry.space_group_name_H-M   'P 1'
#
loop_
_entity.id
_entity.type
_entity.pdbx_description
1 polymer ?
#
loop_
_entity_poly.entity_id
_entity_poly.type
_entity_poly.pdbx_seq_one_letter_code
_entity_poly.pdbx_strand_id
1 'polypeptide(L)' 'MELRKNPQMKRALDNFKAVLDLRINHSDINDAQIKRIIGVIDRAALEIAELD' A
#
# COMPACT_ATOMS: atom_id res chain seq x y z
N MET A 1 12.93 -1.34 12.99
CA MET A 1 12.20 -0.83 11.81
C MET A 1 13.21 -0.18 10.85
N GLU A 2 13.92 -1.00 10.07
CA GLU A 2 14.93 -0.49 9.11
C GLU A 2 14.27 0.38 8.02
N LEU A 3 13.10 -0.03 7.52
CA LEU A 3 12.32 0.69 6.49
C LEU A 3 11.95 2.14 6.85
N ARG A 4 11.84 2.46 8.16
CA ARG A 4 11.44 3.79 8.63
C ARG A 4 12.63 4.71 8.93
N LYS A 5 13.87 4.23 8.77
CA LYS A 5 15.07 5.07 8.97
C LYS A 5 15.20 6.16 7.90
N ASN A 6 14.79 5.86 6.67
CA ASN A 6 14.71 6.87 5.61
C ASN A 6 13.40 7.69 5.79
N PRO A 7 13.47 9.03 6.00
CA PRO A 7 12.29 9.86 6.21
C PRO A 7 11.31 9.89 5.03
N GLN A 8 11.80 9.79 3.80
CA GLN A 8 10.96 9.74 2.60
C GLN A 8 10.23 8.40 2.50
N MET A 9 10.93 7.30 2.77
CA MET A 9 10.30 5.97 2.82
C MET A 9 9.25 5.90 3.94
N LYS A 10 9.54 6.42 5.12
CA LYS A 10 8.57 6.53 6.21
C LYS A 10 7.31 7.29 5.77
N ARG A 11 7.47 8.45 5.11
CA ARG A 11 6.33 9.23 4.62
C ARG A 11 5.51 8.46 3.58
N ALA A 12 6.17 7.76 2.65
CA ALA A 12 5.49 6.94 1.65
C ALA A 12 4.65 5.83 2.31
N LEU A 13 5.22 5.12 3.29
CA LEU A 13 4.53 4.08 4.04
C LEU A 13 3.36 4.62 4.86
N ASP A 14 3.53 5.77 5.51
CA ASP A 14 2.49 6.41 6.31
C ASP A 14 1.30 6.83 5.41
N ASN A 15 1.57 7.44 4.25
CA ASN A 15 0.55 7.79 3.27
C ASN A 15 -0.19 6.56 2.73
N PHE A 16 0.56 5.51 2.38
CA PHE A 16 0.00 4.28 1.87
C PHE A 16 -0.95 3.63 2.87
N LYS A 17 -0.53 3.55 4.14
CA LYS A 17 -1.34 3.05 5.24
C LYS A 17 -2.63 3.88 5.41
N ALA A 18 -2.53 5.21 5.39
CA ALA A 18 -3.67 6.09 5.56
C ALA A 18 -4.72 5.91 4.46
N VAL A 19 -4.29 5.76 3.20
CA VAL A 19 -5.21 5.55 2.07
C VAL A 19 -5.89 4.19 2.15
N LEU A 20 -5.15 3.12 2.50
CA LEU A 20 -5.73 1.79 2.66
C LEU A 20 -6.74 1.76 3.80
N ASP A 21 -6.43 2.37 4.93
CA ASP A 21 -7.34 2.44 6.07
C ASP A 21 -8.65 3.17 5.70
N LEU A 22 -8.54 4.33 5.04
CA LEU A 22 -9.69 5.08 4.55
C LEU A 22 -10.56 4.25 3.58
N ARG A 23 -9.94 3.51 2.67
CA ARG A 23 -10.65 2.75 1.64
C ARG A 23 -11.22 1.43 2.15
N ILE A 24 -10.51 0.71 3.01
CA ILE A 24 -10.91 -0.63 3.45
C ILE A 24 -11.82 -0.55 4.67
N ASN A 25 -11.51 0.33 5.62
CA ASN A 25 -12.19 0.34 6.91
C ASN A 25 -13.23 1.46 7.03
N HIS A 26 -13.13 2.52 6.22
CA HIS A 26 -13.98 3.71 6.33
C HIS A 26 -14.80 4.03 5.08
N SER A 27 -14.80 3.16 4.07
CA SER A 27 -15.64 3.27 2.88
C SER A 27 -16.49 2.01 2.72
N ASP A 28 -17.67 2.13 2.11
CA ASP A 28 -18.47 0.96 1.71
C ASP A 28 -17.83 0.34 0.46
N ILE A 29 -16.99 -0.67 0.66
CA ILE A 29 -16.30 -1.39 -0.41
C ILE A 29 -16.71 -2.85 -0.43
N ASN A 30 -16.79 -3.42 -1.64
CA ASN A 30 -17.11 -4.82 -1.83
C ASN A 30 -15.87 -5.69 -2.06
N ASP A 31 -16.07 -7.01 -2.01
CA ASP A 31 -15.00 -8.00 -2.20
C ASP A 31 -14.24 -7.85 -3.52
N ALA A 32 -14.92 -7.42 -4.59
CA ALA A 32 -14.26 -7.19 -5.88
C ALA A 32 -13.30 -6.00 -5.82
N GLN A 33 -13.66 -4.94 -5.10
CA GLN A 33 -12.79 -3.79 -4.85
C GLN A 33 -11.62 -4.16 -3.93
N ILE A 34 -11.85 -4.97 -2.88
CA ILE A 34 -10.78 -5.49 -2.02
C ILE A 34 -9.77 -6.30 -2.84
N LYS A 35 -10.24 -7.24 -3.68
CA LYS A 35 -9.37 -8.02 -4.57
C LYS A 35 -8.56 -7.13 -5.51
N ARG A 36 -9.16 -6.06 -6.04
CA ARG A 36 -8.46 -5.11 -6.90
C ARG A 36 -7.37 -4.35 -6.14
N ILE A 37 -7.63 -3.93 -4.90
CA ILE A 37 -6.63 -3.27 -4.05
C ILE A 37 -5.46 -4.22 -3.80
N ILE A 38 -5.72 -5.47 -3.41
CA ILE A 38 -4.67 -6.49 -3.19
C ILE A 38 -3.80 -6.64 -4.45
N GLY A 39 -4.41 -6.80 -5.63
CA GLY A 39 -3.67 -6.94 -6.88
C GLY A 39 -2.82 -5.71 -7.25
N VAL A 40 -3.18 -4.51 -6.80
CA VAL A 40 -2.32 -3.32 -6.95
C VAL A 40 -1.12 -3.39 -6.02
N ILE A 41 -1.30 -3.83 -4.77
CA ILE A 41 -0.21 -3.99 -3.79
C ILE A 41 0.78 -5.05 -4.27
N ASP A 42 0.30 -6.22 -4.71
CA ASP A 42 1.13 -7.32 -5.18
C ASP A 42 1.97 -6.90 -6.39
N ARG A 43 1.38 -6.15 -7.32
CA ARG A 43 2.09 -5.64 -8.49
C ARG A 43 3.16 -4.63 -8.10
N ALA A 44 2.86 -3.69 -7.21
CA ALA A 44 3.84 -2.73 -6.74
C ALA A 44 5.02 -3.44 -6.03
N ALA A 45 4.75 -4.51 -5.28
CA ALA A 45 5.80 -5.31 -4.65
C ALA A 45 6.69 -6.02 -5.69
N LEU A 46 6.09 -6.60 -6.74
CA LEU A 46 6.84 -7.21 -7.84
C LEU A 46 7.70 -6.18 -8.57
N GLU A 47 7.12 -5.05 -8.94
CA GLU A 47 7.84 -3.97 -9.64
C GLU A 47 9.03 -3.46 -8.80
N ILE A 48 8.88 -3.31 -7.48
CA ILE A 48 9.99 -2.91 -6.59
C ILE A 48 11.08 -3.99 -6.53
N ALA A 49 10.71 -5.27 -6.53
CA ALA A 49 11.67 -6.37 -6.49
C ALA A 49 12.50 -6.49 -7.77
N GLU A 50 11.99 -5.95 -8.88
CA GLU A 50 12.64 -5.91 -10.20
C GLU A 50 13.42 -4.61 -10.45
N LEU A 51 13.47 -3.68 -9.49
CA LEU A 51 14.31 -2.48 -9.59
C LEU A 51 15.79 -2.84 -9.39
N ASP A 52 16.63 -2.50 -10.38
CA ASP A 52 18.09 -2.64 -10.36
C ASP A 52 18.78 -1.91 -9.19
#